data_AF-A0A849KT84-F1
#
_entry.id   AF-A0A849KT84-F1
#
_cell.length_a   1.000
_cell.length_b   1.000
_cell.length_c   1.000
_cell.angle_alpha   90.00
_cell.angle_beta   90.00
_cell.angle_gamma   90.00
#
_symmetry.space_group_name_H-M   'P 1'
#
loop_
_entity.id
_entity.type
_entity.pdbx_description
1 polymer ?
#
loop_
_entity_poly.entity_id
_entity_poly.type
_entity_poly.pdbx_seq_one_letter_code
_entity_poly.pdbx_strand_id
1 'polypeptide(L)'
;MSRYRILVSKDDETDEQGAIGYDRPLRSFFFQGFVNEDPDDDRPEIWLGSILEEYPTLESLLSEVKRRGYKIQALEHSAIIEMMREAGEKPEPSIAERLGLVI
;
A
#
# COMPACT_ATOMS: atom_id res chain seq x y z
N MET A 1 10.28 2.04 -3.99
CA MET A 1 8.88 2.18 -3.62
C MET A 1 8.15 2.74 -4.81
N SER A 2 7.40 1.91 -5.50
CA SER A 2 6.40 2.34 -6.46
C SER A 2 5.18 2.87 -5.72
N ARG A 3 4.57 3.94 -6.26
CA ARG A 3 3.37 4.58 -5.70
C ARG A 3 2.54 5.11 -6.84
N TYR A 4 1.29 4.67 -6.91
CA TYR A 4 0.33 5.07 -7.92
C TYR A 4 -0.87 5.70 -7.26
N ARG A 5 -1.29 6.84 -7.80
CA ARG A 5 -2.49 7.54 -7.38
C ARG A 5 -3.72 6.78 -7.87
N ILE A 6 -4.72 6.68 -7.01
CA ILE A 6 -5.95 5.92 -7.26
C ILE A 6 -7.16 6.70 -6.78
N LEU A 7 -8.29 6.48 -7.44
CA LEU A 7 -9.58 6.90 -6.91
C LEU A 7 -10.06 5.84 -5.91
N VAL A 8 -10.29 6.26 -4.68
CA VAL A 8 -10.84 5.44 -3.60
C VAL A 8 -12.23 5.90 -3.27
N SER A 9 -13.16 4.99 -3.01
CA SER A 9 -14.46 5.32 -2.46
C SER A 9 -14.83 4.43 -1.28
N LYS A 10 -15.59 5.00 -0.35
CA LYS A 10 -16.18 4.33 0.80
C LYS A 10 -17.49 5.05 1.10
N ASP A 11 -18.58 4.29 1.18
CA ASP A 11 -19.93 4.84 1.33
C ASP A 11 -20.23 5.92 0.27
N ASP A 12 -20.56 7.16 0.68
CA ASP A 12 -20.85 8.30 -0.20
C ASP A 12 -19.63 9.21 -0.44
N GLU A 13 -18.47 8.86 0.11
CA GLU A 13 -17.25 9.65 0.02
C GLU A 13 -16.27 9.08 -0.99
N THR A 14 -15.51 9.98 -1.62
CA THR A 14 -14.50 9.66 -2.62
C THR A 14 -13.23 10.43 -2.34
N ASP A 15 -12.10 9.74 -2.37
CA ASP A 15 -10.77 10.30 -2.25
C ASP A 15 -10.00 10.13 -3.57
N GLU A 16 -9.69 11.25 -4.21
CA GLU A 16 -8.89 11.28 -5.43
C GLU A 16 -7.38 11.21 -5.16
N GLN A 17 -6.94 11.40 -3.91
CA GLN A 17 -5.53 11.46 -3.50
C GLN A 17 -5.02 10.13 -2.93
N GLY A 18 -5.87 9.10 -2.92
CA GLY A 18 -5.52 7.76 -2.48
C GLY A 18 -4.32 7.21 -3.25
N ALA A 19 -3.58 6.30 -2.61
CA ALA A 19 -2.39 5.71 -3.19
C ALA A 19 -2.31 4.21 -2.91
N ILE A 20 -1.80 3.47 -3.90
CA ILE A 20 -1.41 2.07 -3.76
C ILE A 20 0.01 1.89 -4.28
N GLY A 21 0.75 0.93 -3.75
CA GLY A 21 2.10 0.68 -4.19
C GLY A 21 2.75 -0.51 -3.53
N TYR A 22 4.05 -0.66 -3.75
CA TYR A 22 4.88 -1.64 -3.08
C TYR A 22 6.06 -0.97 -2.37
N ASP A 23 6.22 -1.27 -1.09
CA ASP A 23 7.34 -0.82 -0.27
C ASP A 23 8.38 -1.94 -0.17
N ARG A 24 9.58 -1.71 -0.73
CA ARG A 24 10.68 -2.70 -0.72
C ARG A 24 11.24 -2.94 0.68
N PRO A 25 11.59 -1.92 1.50
CA PRO A 25 11.98 -2.12 2.88
C PRO A 25 11.00 -2.96 3.70
N LEU A 26 9.69 -2.70 3.55
CA LEU A 26 8.65 -3.43 4.28
C LEU A 26 8.24 -4.73 3.59
N ARG A 27 8.66 -4.98 2.35
CA ARG A 27 8.27 -6.16 1.54
C ARG A 27 6.76 -6.36 1.50
N SER A 28 6.05 -5.23 1.43
CA SER A 28 4.60 -5.20 1.55
C SER A 28 4.02 -4.27 0.50
N PHE A 29 2.91 -4.71 -0.08
CA PHE A 29 2.01 -3.80 -0.75
C PHE A 29 1.37 -2.88 0.30
N PHE A 30 1.11 -1.64 -0.08
CA PHE A 30 0.49 -0.65 0.79
C PHE A 30 -0.70 0.03 0.12
N PHE A 31 -1.63 0.51 0.94
CA PHE A 31 -2.78 1.29 0.53
C PHE A 31 -2.96 2.48 1.48
N GLN A 32 -3.18 3.65 0.92
CA GLN A 32 -3.42 4.90 1.63
C GLN A 32 -4.64 5.60 1.04
N GLY A 33 -5.43 6.25 1.87
CA GLY A 33 -6.54 7.08 1.40
C GLY A 33 -7.17 7.88 2.53
N PHE A 34 -8.07 8.77 2.12
CA PHE A 34 -8.83 9.71 2.94
C PHE A 34 -7.88 10.59 3.76
N VAL A 35 -7.33 11.63 3.14
CA VAL A 35 -6.57 12.66 3.89
C VAL A 35 -7.52 13.27 4.91
N ASN A 36 -7.10 13.32 6.18
CA ASN A 36 -7.87 13.94 7.24
C ASN A 36 -8.11 15.43 6.90
N GLU A 37 -9.35 15.91 7.07
CA GLU A 37 -9.74 17.29 6.75
C GLU A 37 -9.17 18.33 7.72
N ASP A 38 -8.48 17.89 8.77
CA ASP A 38 -7.78 18.74 9.72
C ASP A 38 -6.54 19.37 9.06
N PRO A 39 -6.50 20.71 8.87
CA PRO A 39 -5.37 21.39 8.25
C PRO A 39 -4.06 21.31 9.07
N ASP A 40 -4.13 20.88 10.33
CA ASP A 40 -2.97 20.62 11.18
C ASP A 40 -2.56 19.12 11.19
N ASP A 41 -3.31 18.23 10.52
CA ASP A 41 -3.06 16.79 10.44
C ASP A 41 -3.30 16.20 9.04
N ASP A 42 -2.29 16.24 8.17
CA ASP A 42 -2.34 15.68 6.81
C ASP A 42 -2.25 14.13 6.74
N ARG A 43 -2.40 13.40 7.85
CA ARG A 43 -2.29 11.93 7.83
C ARG A 43 -3.52 11.31 7.15
N PRO A 44 -3.34 10.20 6.41
CA PRO A 44 -4.47 9.46 5.87
C PRO A 44 -5.23 8.75 7.01
N GLU A 45 -6.56 8.75 6.94
CA GLU A 45 -7.46 8.00 7.82
C GLU A 45 -7.13 6.50 7.76
N ILE A 46 -6.70 6.02 6.59
CA ILE A 46 -6.29 4.63 6.38
C ILE A 46 -4.88 4.52 5.82
N TRP A 47 -4.06 3.71 6.50
CA TRP A 47 -2.76 3.24 6.02
C TRP A 47 -2.65 1.74 6.27
N LEU A 48 -2.53 0.96 5.19
CA LEU A 48 -2.24 -0.48 5.20
C LEU A 48 -0.82 -0.72 4.66
N GLY A 49 -0.12 -1.74 5.15
CA GLY A 49 1.22 -2.08 4.67
C GLY A 49 2.30 -1.24 5.34
N SER A 50 2.13 -1.01 6.65
CA SER A 50 3.08 -0.25 7.48
C SER A 50 3.98 -1.17 8.33
N ILE A 51 3.71 -2.47 8.31
CA ILE A 51 4.44 -3.51 9.02
C ILE A 51 5.22 -4.35 8.00
N LEU A 52 6.39 -4.85 8.42
CA LEU A 52 7.19 -5.79 7.63
C LEU A 52 6.34 -7.00 7.22
N GLU A 53 6.28 -7.27 5.92
CA GLU A 53 5.56 -8.38 5.28
C GLU A 53 4.06 -8.43 5.63
N GLU A 54 3.42 -7.30 5.94
CA GLU A 54 1.99 -7.24 6.29
C GLU A 54 1.08 -7.74 5.15
N TYR A 55 1.35 -7.29 3.92
CA TYR A 55 0.64 -7.70 2.71
C TYR A 55 1.67 -8.05 1.62
N PRO A 56 2.24 -9.27 1.63
CA PRO A 56 3.31 -9.64 0.70
C PRO A 56 2.80 -9.86 -0.74
N THR A 57 1.48 -9.93 -0.93
CA THR A 57 0.85 -10.03 -2.26
C THR A 57 -0.18 -8.94 -2.47
N LEU A 58 -0.33 -8.48 -3.72
CA LEU A 58 -1.37 -7.51 -4.07
C LEU A 58 -2.77 -8.03 -3.72
N GLU A 59 -3.02 -9.34 -3.88
CA GLU A 59 -4.29 -9.98 -3.53
C GLU A 59 -4.60 -9.88 -2.02
N SER A 60 -3.60 -10.07 -1.16
CA SER A 60 -3.79 -9.94 0.30
C SER A 60 -4.20 -8.52 0.69
N LEU A 61 -3.57 -7.51 0.09
CA LEU A 61 -3.93 -6.11 0.28
C LEU A 61 -5.34 -5.81 -0.25
N LEU A 62 -5.66 -6.20 -1.48
CA LEU A 62 -6.97 -5.92 -2.07
C LEU A 62 -8.12 -6.60 -1.31
N SER A 63 -7.86 -7.78 -0.74
CA SER A 63 -8.80 -8.49 0.13
C SER A 63 -9.05 -7.71 1.42
N GLU A 64 -8.01 -7.11 2.01
CA GLU A 64 -8.10 -6.24 3.18
C GLU A 64 -8.90 -4.98 2.89
N VAL A 65 -8.54 -4.27 1.82
CA VAL A 65 -9.21 -3.04 1.34
C VAL A 65 -10.71 -3.30 1.17
N LYS A 66 -11.06 -4.39 0.47
CA LYS A 66 -12.45 -4.81 0.27
C LYS A 66 -13.15 -5.14 1.59
N ARG A 67 -12.48 -5.84 2.50
CA ARG A 67 -13.06 -6.21 3.81
C ARG A 67 -13.38 -4.98 4.66
N ARG A 68 -12.58 -3.92 4.56
CA ARG A 68 -12.81 -2.64 5.24
C ARG A 68 -13.81 -1.72 4.54
N GLY A 69 -14.40 -2.16 3.43
CA GLY A 69 -15.45 -1.43 2.70
C GLY A 69 -14.94 -0.44 1.66
N TYR A 70 -13.62 -0.34 1.47
CA TYR A 70 -13.03 0.53 0.46
C TYR A 70 -13.14 -0.11 -0.93
N LYS A 71 -13.34 0.74 -1.93
CA LYS A 71 -13.34 0.38 -3.34
C LYS A 71 -12.28 1.22 -4.03
N ILE A 72 -11.49 0.59 -4.89
CA ILE A 72 -10.50 1.26 -5.73
C ILE A 72 -11.00 1.17 -7.17
N GLN A 73 -10.91 2.26 -7.93
CA GLN A 73 -11.11 2.16 -9.38
C GLN A 73 -10.08 1.22 -10.02
N ALA A 74 -10.36 0.78 -11.25
CA ALA A 74 -9.45 -0.09 -11.98
C ALA A 74 -8.05 0.54 -12.06
N LEU A 75 -7.04 -0.21 -11.61
CA LEU A 75 -5.65 0.18 -11.74
C LEU A 75 -5.22 0.06 -13.20
N GLU A 76 -4.40 1.01 -13.64
CA GLU A 76 -3.71 0.90 -14.91
C GLU A 76 -2.88 -0.39 -14.93
N HIS A 77 -2.99 -1.14 -16.03
CA HIS A 77 -2.30 -2.43 -16.15
C HIS A 77 -0.77 -2.28 -16.01
N SER A 78 -0.21 -1.18 -16.52
CA SER A 78 1.21 -0.84 -16.35
C SER A 78 1.60 -0.69 -14.88
N ALA A 79 0.77 -0.04 -14.05
CA ALA A 79 1.02 0.12 -12.63
C ALA A 79 1.06 -1.23 -11.90
N ILE A 80 0.13 -2.15 -12.24
CA ILE A 80 0.13 -3.51 -11.69
C ILE A 80 1.44 -4.22 -12.04
N ILE A 81 1.86 -4.18 -13.31
CA ILE A 81 3.08 -4.86 -13.77
C ILE A 81 4.32 -4.30 -13.06
N GLU A 82 4.42 -2.99 -12.89
CA GLU A 82 5.54 -2.36 -12.18
C GLU A 82 5.59 -2.73 -10.70
N MET A 83 4.46 -2.70 -9.98
CA MET A 83 4.41 -3.14 -8.58
C MET A 83 4.79 -4.61 -8.44
N MET A 84 4.26 -5.47 -9.30
CA MET A 84 4.54 -6.91 -9.28
C MET A 84 6.00 -7.22 -9.61
N ARG A 85 6.60 -6.45 -10.53
CA ARG A 85 8.04 -6.55 -10.83
C ARG A 85 8.85 -6.17 -9.60
N GLU A 86 8.54 -5.05 -8.94
CA GLU A 86 9.26 -4.60 -7.74
C GLU A 86 9.14 -5.61 -6.59
N ALA A 87 7.95 -6.23 -6.43
CA ALA A 87 7.72 -7.27 -5.43
C ALA A 87 8.45 -8.59 -5.73
N GLY A 88 8.67 -8.92 -7.01
CA GLY A 88 9.40 -10.11 -7.43
C GLY A 88 10.92 -9.99 -7.35
N GLU A 89 11.46 -8.78 -7.19
CA GLU A 89 12.90 -8.58 -6.99
C GLU A 89 13.30 -9.05 -5.59
N LYS A 90 14.37 -9.87 -5.50
CA LYS A 90 14.89 -10.33 -4.20
C LYS A 90 15.26 -9.10 -3.36
N PRO A 91 14.63 -8.91 -2.19
CA PRO A 91 14.98 -7.80 -1.32
C PRO A 91 16.40 -7.99 -0.81
N GLU A 92 17.17 -6.90 -0.76
CA GLU A 92 18.42 -6.95 -0.01
C GLU A 92 18.10 -7.18 1.48
N PRO A 93 18.90 -7.98 2.19
CA PRO A 93 18.74 -8.13 3.63
C PRO A 93 18.89 -6.76 4.30
N SER A 94 17.89 -6.39 5.10
CA SER A 94 17.90 -5.21 5.95
C SER A 94 19.06 -5.26 6.95
N ILE A 95 19.43 -4.11 7.52
CA ILE A 95 20.46 -4.06 8.58
C ILE A 95 20.06 -4.98 9.75
N ALA A 96 18.77 -5.00 10.11
CA ALA A 96 18.27 -5.83 11.19
C ALA A 96 18.44 -7.33 10.90
N GLU A 97 18.15 -7.79 9.69
CA GLU A 97 18.38 -9.19 9.28
C GLU A 97 19.87 -9.54 9.22
N ARG A 98 20.71 -8.63 8.69
CA ARG A 98 22.16 -8.82 8.68
C ARG A 98 22.75 -8.93 10.09
N LEU A 99 22.12 -8.28 11.06
CA LEU A 99 22.48 -8.32 12.48
C LEU A 99 21.75 -9.44 13.27
N GLY A 100 20.86 -10.21 12.64
CA GLY A 100 20.10 -11.28 13.30
C GLY A 100 19.01 -10.81 14.26
N LEU A 101 18.50 -9.57 14.08
CA LEU A 101 17.45 -8.96 14.91
C LEU A 101 16.04 -9.21 14.36
N VAL A 102 15.94 -9.71 13.13
CA VAL A 102 14.72 -10.18 12.47
C VAL A 102 14.99 -11.63 12.06
N ILE A 103 14.08 -12.53 12.47
CA ILE A 103 14.14 -13.99 12.28
C ILE A 103 13.31 -14.41 11.08
#